data_AF-A0A8T6EKM8-F1
#
_entry.id   AF-A0A8T6EKM8-F1
#
_cell.length_a   1.000
_cell.length_b   1.000
_cell.length_c   1.000
_cell.angle_alpha   90.00
_cell.angle_beta   90.00
_cell.angle_gamma   90.00
#
_symmetry.space_group_name_H-M   'P 1'
#
loop_
_entity.id
_entity.type
_entity.pdbx_description
1 polymer ?
#
loop_
_entity_poly.entity_id
_entity_poly.type
_entity_poly.pdbx_seq_one_letter_code
_entity_poly.pdbx_strand_id
1 'polypeptide(L)'
;MRGLVLLLAVTAFAMTGCLRYELSVSLNDDGSGVIGTLVAISDAFTELSGASTEELVPTEQIPPNVEVSEYRQDGFTGIELGIPFANEAQLGLITAGMSAGAGVGEPGDFTLERNDAGGWTFSMIATVESSEGTGGAIGAPPAELLEGSFFRVRVALPGEVVEHNADSVEDGALVWELELTATEPRELSARTAAGAPQPPKPGHGPGPLEAAAGPTDGATAAGAVSTGVRTVIAVAALVAVLALARRLGRRAQG
;
A
#
# COMPACT_ATOMS: atom_id res chain seq x y z
N MET A 1 -23.54 -33.65 -2.73
CA MET A 1 -23.14 -32.54 -3.62
C MET A 1 -23.29 -31.17 -2.94
N ARG A 2 -24.43 -30.82 -2.33
CA ARG A 2 -24.60 -29.51 -1.64
C ARG A 2 -23.55 -29.18 -0.57
N GLY A 3 -23.18 -30.14 0.28
CA GLY A 3 -22.14 -29.93 1.30
C GLY A 3 -20.72 -29.76 0.74
N LEU A 4 -20.42 -30.36 -0.40
CA LEU A 4 -19.11 -30.22 -1.06
C LEU A 4 -18.98 -28.81 -1.67
N VAL A 5 -20.03 -28.30 -2.32
CA VAL A 5 -20.05 -26.95 -2.89
C VAL A 5 -19.90 -25.88 -1.81
N LEU A 6 -20.55 -26.08 -0.65
CA LEU A 6 -20.48 -25.15 0.48
C LEU A 6 -19.09 -25.14 1.14
N LEU A 7 -18.47 -26.33 1.30
CA LEU A 7 -17.08 -26.43 1.78
C LEU A 7 -16.11 -25.74 0.81
N LEU A 8 -16.28 -25.96 -0.50
CA LEU A 8 -15.40 -25.41 -1.53
C LEU A 8 -15.53 -23.87 -1.64
N ALA A 9 -16.72 -23.33 -1.44
CA ALA A 9 -16.96 -21.89 -1.37
C ALA A 9 -16.30 -21.26 -0.13
N VAL A 10 -16.40 -21.91 1.04
CA VAL A 10 -15.74 -21.45 2.27
C VAL A 10 -14.21 -21.50 2.14
N THR A 11 -13.66 -22.55 1.53
CA THR A 11 -12.22 -22.66 1.28
C THR A 11 -11.71 -21.62 0.28
N ALA A 12 -12.48 -21.31 -0.78
CA ALA A 12 -12.11 -20.28 -1.74
C ALA A 12 -12.12 -18.87 -1.11
N PHE A 13 -13.05 -18.59 -0.20
CA PHE A 13 -13.12 -17.31 0.52
C PHE A 13 -12.00 -17.16 1.56
N ALA A 14 -11.54 -18.27 2.15
CA ALA A 14 -10.43 -18.26 3.11
C ALA A 14 -9.07 -17.94 2.47
N MET A 15 -8.97 -17.89 1.13
CA MET A 15 -7.72 -17.58 0.42
C MET A 15 -7.56 -16.10 0.06
N THR A 16 -8.58 -15.26 0.26
CA THR A 16 -8.42 -13.80 0.10
C THR A 16 -7.80 -13.27 1.39
N GLY A 17 -6.53 -12.87 1.36
CA GLY A 17 -5.80 -12.38 2.53
C GLY A 17 -6.59 -11.34 3.34
N CYS A 18 -6.47 -11.39 4.68
CA CYS A 18 -7.27 -10.56 5.59
C CYS A 18 -6.91 -9.07 5.51
N LEU A 19 -5.74 -8.74 4.96
CA LEU A 19 -5.17 -7.41 4.91
C LEU A 19 -4.84 -7.05 3.46
N ARG A 20 -5.10 -5.79 3.10
CA ARG A 20 -4.71 -5.18 1.83
C ARG A 20 -3.79 -4.01 2.11
N TYR A 21 -2.58 -4.10 1.59
CA TYR A 21 -1.59 -3.04 1.65
C TYR A 21 -1.21 -2.64 0.23
N GLU A 22 -1.32 -1.36 -0.08
CA GLU A 22 -0.86 -0.80 -1.36
C GLU A 22 0.01 0.43 -1.13
N LEU A 23 1.16 0.49 -1.77
CA LEU A 23 1.92 1.70 -2.02
C LEU A 23 1.59 2.17 -3.43
N SER A 24 1.07 3.38 -3.56
CA SER A 24 0.79 3.98 -4.86
C SER A 24 1.70 5.18 -5.10
N VAL A 25 2.16 5.34 -6.33
CA VAL A 25 2.92 6.51 -6.79
C VAL A 25 2.29 6.97 -8.09
N SER A 26 1.78 8.18 -8.11
CA SER A 26 1.23 8.80 -9.31
C SER A 26 1.99 10.08 -9.60
N LEU A 27 2.59 10.16 -10.77
CA LEU A 27 3.41 11.28 -11.18
C LEU A 27 2.85 11.94 -12.44
N ASN A 28 2.71 13.26 -12.40
CA ASN A 28 2.30 14.10 -13.50
C ASN A 28 3.51 14.61 -14.29
N ASP A 29 3.24 15.14 -15.47
CA ASP A 29 4.26 15.60 -16.42
C ASP A 29 5.11 16.76 -15.92
N ASP A 30 4.48 17.65 -15.15
CA ASP A 30 5.09 18.82 -14.53
C ASP A 30 5.94 18.45 -13.31
N GLY A 31 6.06 17.16 -12.99
CA GLY A 31 6.79 16.65 -11.84
C GLY A 31 6.03 16.77 -10.51
N SER A 32 4.75 17.17 -10.54
CA SER A 32 3.84 17.07 -9.40
C SER A 32 3.23 15.67 -9.30
N GLY A 33 2.60 15.33 -8.18
CA GLY A 33 1.97 14.02 -8.03
C GLY A 33 1.52 13.71 -6.62
N VAL A 34 1.24 12.44 -6.37
CA VAL A 34 0.84 11.91 -5.06
C VAL A 34 1.57 10.61 -4.80
N ILE A 35 2.15 10.47 -3.61
CA ILE A 35 2.54 9.15 -3.07
C ILE A 35 1.46 8.74 -2.08
N GLY A 36 0.78 7.63 -2.37
CA GLY A 36 -0.31 7.09 -1.58
C GLY A 36 0.04 5.81 -0.83
N THR A 37 -0.70 5.55 0.24
CA THR A 37 -0.64 4.28 0.96
C THR A 37 -2.05 3.87 1.35
N LEU A 38 -2.47 2.67 0.93
CA LEU A 38 -3.68 2.03 1.42
C LEU A 38 -3.33 1.05 2.53
N VAL A 39 -4.09 1.13 3.63
CA VAL A 39 -4.20 0.05 4.62
C VAL A 39 -5.68 -0.30 4.77
N ALA A 40 -6.05 -1.52 4.40
CA ALA A 40 -7.42 -2.01 4.57
C ALA A 40 -7.48 -3.42 5.13
N ILE A 41 -8.56 -3.71 5.86
CA ILE A 41 -8.85 -5.01 6.46
C ILE A 41 -10.12 -5.54 5.81
N SER A 42 -10.19 -6.85 5.56
CA SER A 42 -11.45 -7.46 5.13
C SER A 42 -12.53 -7.31 6.21
N ASP A 43 -13.76 -6.99 5.80
CA ASP A 43 -14.91 -6.83 6.69
C ASP A 43 -15.17 -8.13 7.48
N ALA A 44 -14.99 -9.29 6.84
CA ALA A 44 -15.11 -10.60 7.47
C ALA A 44 -14.11 -10.79 8.63
N PHE A 45 -12.86 -10.35 8.45
CA PHE A 45 -11.86 -10.41 9.52
C PHE A 45 -12.20 -9.44 10.65
N THR A 46 -12.66 -8.23 10.33
CA THR A 46 -13.12 -7.26 11.33
C THR A 46 -14.30 -7.80 12.16
N GLU A 47 -15.29 -8.45 11.53
CA GLU A 47 -16.41 -9.07 12.23
C GLU A 47 -15.97 -10.19 13.18
N LEU A 48 -14.98 -11.00 12.78
CA LEU A 48 -14.47 -12.12 13.57
C LEU A 48 -13.54 -11.68 14.71
N SER A 49 -12.66 -10.72 14.46
CA SER A 49 -11.61 -10.29 15.39
C SER A 49 -12.03 -9.12 16.28
N GLY A 50 -13.00 -8.32 15.84
CA GLY A 50 -13.33 -7.03 16.43
C GLY A 50 -12.30 -5.92 16.17
N ALA A 51 -11.29 -6.16 15.32
CA ALA A 51 -10.27 -5.17 14.96
C ALA A 51 -10.84 -4.08 14.05
N SER A 52 -10.52 -2.82 14.34
CA SER A 52 -10.94 -1.68 13.53
C SER A 52 -9.75 -1.01 12.82
N THR A 53 -10.03 -0.30 11.72
CA THR A 53 -8.99 0.37 10.95
C THR A 53 -8.36 1.55 11.72
N GLU A 54 -9.12 2.18 12.62
CA GLU A 54 -8.62 3.26 13.49
C GLU A 54 -7.54 2.75 14.46
N GLU A 55 -7.62 1.48 14.88
CA GLU A 55 -6.57 0.86 15.69
C GLU A 55 -5.29 0.63 14.87
N LEU A 56 -5.42 0.40 13.56
CA LEU A 56 -4.27 0.20 12.67
C LEU A 56 -3.54 1.50 12.32
N VAL A 57 -4.31 2.56 12.09
CA VAL A 57 -3.82 3.83 11.59
C VAL A 57 -4.33 4.94 12.52
N PRO A 58 -3.57 5.30 13.58
CA PRO A 58 -3.98 6.34 14.51
C PRO A 58 -3.94 7.70 13.82
N THR A 59 -5.08 8.13 13.28
CA THR A 59 -5.21 9.32 12.43
C THR A 59 -4.81 10.62 13.15
N GLU A 60 -4.86 10.67 14.48
CA GLU A 60 -4.47 11.85 15.27
C GLU A 60 -2.97 12.15 15.18
N GLN A 61 -2.18 11.18 14.71
CA GLN A 61 -0.74 11.31 14.55
C GLN A 61 -0.33 11.76 13.15
N ILE A 62 -1.28 11.83 12.22
CA ILE A 62 -1.08 12.18 10.81
C ILE A 62 -0.78 13.68 10.68
N PRO A 63 0.35 14.06 10.06
CA PRO A 63 0.68 15.45 9.83
C PRO A 63 -0.33 16.14 8.90
N PRO A 64 -0.52 17.46 9.01
CA PRO A 64 -1.59 18.18 8.32
C PRO A 64 -1.42 18.23 6.78
N ASN A 65 -0.26 17.86 6.25
CA ASN A 65 0.04 17.83 4.83
C ASN A 65 -0.22 16.46 4.17
N VAL A 66 -0.85 15.53 4.89
CA VAL A 66 -1.26 14.23 4.38
C VAL A 66 -2.78 14.25 4.24
N GLU A 67 -3.25 13.94 3.04
CA GLU A 67 -4.66 13.72 2.76
C GLU A 67 -5.06 12.35 3.30
N VAL A 68 -6.19 12.29 4.00
CA VAL A 68 -6.71 11.06 4.61
C VAL A 68 -8.11 10.85 4.07
N SER A 69 -8.37 9.67 3.54
CA SER A 69 -9.69 9.28 3.05
C SER A 69 -10.06 7.87 3.50
N GLU A 70 -11.35 7.66 3.74
CA GLU A 70 -11.87 6.33 4.04
C GLU A 70 -11.89 5.47 2.77
N TYR A 71 -11.49 4.21 2.91
CA TYR A 71 -11.54 3.21 1.84
C TYR A 71 -12.62 2.17 2.16
N ARG A 72 -13.52 1.90 1.21
CA ARG A 72 -14.48 0.79 1.27
C ARG A 72 -14.68 0.19 -0.11
N GLN A 73 -14.14 -1.01 -0.35
CA GLN A 73 -14.24 -1.67 -1.64
C GLN A 73 -13.98 -3.17 -1.50
N ASP A 74 -14.67 -4.00 -2.30
CA ASP A 74 -14.48 -5.45 -2.37
C ASP A 74 -14.55 -6.19 -1.02
N GLY A 75 -15.35 -5.68 -0.09
CA GLY A 75 -15.44 -6.22 1.27
C GLY A 75 -14.21 -5.92 2.13
N PHE A 76 -13.46 -4.86 1.82
CA PHE A 76 -12.40 -4.31 2.64
C PHE A 76 -12.76 -2.90 3.11
N THR A 77 -12.50 -2.62 4.39
CA THR A 77 -12.62 -1.31 5.01
C THR A 77 -11.25 -0.83 5.49
N GLY A 78 -10.88 0.39 5.11
CA GLY A 78 -9.51 0.89 5.20
C GLY A 78 -9.38 2.40 5.30
N ILE A 79 -8.13 2.85 5.33
CA ILE A 79 -7.75 4.24 5.19
C ILE A 79 -6.74 4.34 4.05
N GLU A 80 -6.98 5.28 3.16
CA GLU A 80 -6.04 5.71 2.13
C GLU A 80 -5.42 7.05 2.55
N LEU A 81 -4.08 7.08 2.51
CA LEU A 81 -3.27 8.25 2.81
C LEU A 81 -2.63 8.73 1.53
N GLY A 82 -2.64 10.04 1.29
CA GLY A 82 -2.02 10.66 0.13
C GLY A 82 -1.08 11.79 0.55
N ILE A 83 0.15 11.78 0.06
CA ILE A 83 1.10 12.88 0.23
C ILE A 83 1.22 13.59 -1.12
N PRO A 84 0.49 14.70 -1.34
CA PRO A 84 0.66 15.47 -2.55
C PRO A 84 2.02 16.16 -2.55
N PHE A 85 2.65 16.21 -3.72
CA PHE A 85 3.87 16.97 -3.95
C PHE A 85 3.72 17.82 -5.22
N ALA A 86 4.24 19.03 -5.17
CA ALA A 86 4.04 20.01 -6.24
C ALA A 86 5.09 19.93 -7.35
N ASN A 87 6.25 19.31 -7.10
CA ASN A 87 7.37 19.24 -8.04
C ASN A 87 8.44 18.22 -7.60
N GLU A 88 9.40 17.98 -8.49
CA GLU A 88 10.56 17.10 -8.31
C GLU A 88 11.38 17.40 -7.03
N ALA A 89 11.53 18.68 -6.65
CA ALA A 89 12.28 19.04 -5.44
C ALA A 89 11.55 18.58 -4.17
N GLN A 90 10.21 18.67 -4.13
CA GLN A 90 9.42 18.13 -3.03
C GLN A 90 9.43 16.59 -3.02
N LEU A 91 9.34 15.97 -4.19
CA LEU A 91 9.45 14.52 -4.33
C LEU A 91 10.78 14.03 -3.75
N GLY A 92 11.91 14.63 -4.13
CA GLY A 92 13.23 14.27 -3.61
C GLY A 92 13.37 14.42 -2.09
N LEU A 93 12.70 15.41 -1.49
CA LEU A 93 12.64 15.54 -0.03
C LEU A 93 11.82 14.42 0.62
N ILE A 94 10.75 14.00 -0.04
CA ILE A 94 9.88 12.93 0.46
C ILE A 94 10.61 11.59 0.39
N THR A 95 11.21 11.26 -0.75
CA THR A 95 11.93 9.99 -0.96
C THR A 95 13.15 9.89 -0.05
N ALA A 96 13.94 10.96 0.09
CA ALA A 96 15.05 10.99 1.05
C ALA A 96 14.59 10.78 2.50
N GLY A 97 13.38 11.21 2.82
CA GLY A 97 12.73 10.98 4.10
C GLY A 97 12.37 9.52 4.35
N MET A 98 11.82 8.86 3.33
CA MET A 98 11.49 7.42 3.36
C MET A 98 12.75 6.58 3.56
N SER A 99 13.82 6.88 2.81
CA SER A 99 15.11 6.19 2.94
C SER A 99 15.77 6.41 4.31
N ALA A 100 15.54 7.55 4.97
CA ALA A 100 16.10 7.85 6.29
C ALA A 100 15.27 7.30 7.47
N GLY A 101 14.01 6.93 7.24
CA GLY A 101 13.08 6.43 8.25
C GLY A 101 13.03 4.90 8.37
N ALA A 102 13.45 4.18 7.33
CA ALA A 102 13.79 2.77 7.43
C ALA A 102 15.04 2.61 8.34
N GLY A 103 15.04 1.63 9.24
CA GLY A 103 16.09 1.45 10.25
C GLY A 103 17.51 1.38 9.66
N VAL A 104 18.51 1.58 10.52
CA VAL A 104 19.94 1.62 10.17
C VAL A 104 20.38 0.35 9.42
N GLY A 105 20.64 0.47 8.12
CA GLY A 105 21.20 -0.61 7.30
C GLY A 105 20.84 -0.44 5.82
N GLU A 106 21.50 0.53 5.18
CA GLU A 106 21.39 0.89 3.75
C GLU A 106 20.06 1.57 3.33
N PRO A 107 20.12 2.73 2.63
CA PRO A 107 18.93 3.33 2.04
C PRO A 107 18.31 2.30 1.09
N GLY A 108 17.09 1.85 1.36
CA GLY A 108 16.32 1.16 0.34
C GLY A 108 16.26 2.06 -0.90
N ASP A 109 16.71 1.53 -2.04
CA ASP A 109 16.97 2.23 -3.31
C ASP A 109 15.66 2.67 -4.01
N PHE A 110 14.80 3.40 -3.32
CA PHE A 110 13.71 4.10 -4.00
C PHE A 110 14.30 5.26 -4.80
N THR A 111 14.27 5.14 -6.12
CA THR A 111 14.68 6.18 -7.05
C THR A 111 13.51 6.49 -7.98
N LEU A 112 13.17 7.78 -8.08
CA LEU A 112 12.20 8.27 -9.05
C LEU A 112 12.71 9.60 -9.61
N GLU A 113 13.27 9.55 -10.81
CA GLU A 113 14.01 10.66 -11.40
C GLU A 113 13.74 10.79 -12.89
N ARG A 114 13.87 12.01 -13.42
CA ARG A 114 13.79 12.28 -14.85
C ARG A 114 15.04 11.73 -15.56
N ASN A 115 14.86 11.04 -16.67
CA ASN A 115 15.96 10.47 -17.45
C ASN A 115 16.41 11.40 -18.60
N ASP A 116 17.55 11.08 -19.23
CA ASP A 116 18.12 11.88 -20.33
C ASP A 116 17.21 11.98 -21.57
N ALA A 117 16.29 11.03 -21.72
CA ALA A 117 15.30 11.05 -22.80
C ALA A 117 14.08 11.94 -22.48
N GLY A 118 14.07 12.60 -21.32
CA GLY A 118 13.00 13.47 -20.85
C GLY A 118 11.79 12.75 -20.24
N GLY A 119 11.81 11.42 -20.16
CA GLY A 119 10.83 10.61 -19.43
C GLY A 119 11.31 10.33 -18.00
N TRP A 120 10.84 9.25 -17.40
CA TRP A 120 11.11 8.91 -16.00
C TRP A 120 11.75 7.55 -15.83
N THR A 121 12.55 7.41 -14.79
CA THR A 121 13.06 6.13 -14.30
C THR A 121 12.57 5.92 -12.88
N PHE A 122 11.91 4.80 -12.66
CA PHE A 122 11.56 4.29 -11.34
C PHE A 122 12.42 3.07 -11.04
N SER A 123 12.98 3.02 -9.83
CA SER A 123 13.65 1.85 -9.27
C SER A 123 13.31 1.74 -7.79
N MET A 124 13.11 0.53 -7.30
CA MET A 124 12.93 0.24 -5.89
C MET A 124 13.43 -1.17 -5.60
N ILE A 125 14.27 -1.33 -4.58
CA ILE A 125 14.53 -2.64 -3.99
C ILE A 125 13.52 -2.82 -2.86
N ALA A 126 12.54 -3.69 -3.08
CA ALA A 126 11.54 -4.01 -2.08
C ALA A 126 11.99 -5.24 -1.28
N THR A 127 12.14 -5.05 0.02
CA THR A 127 12.37 -6.14 0.98
C THR A 127 11.22 -6.14 1.96
N VAL A 128 10.52 -7.26 2.10
CA VAL A 128 9.51 -7.43 3.14
C VAL A 128 10.18 -8.07 4.36
N GLU A 129 10.77 -7.24 5.21
CA GLU A 129 11.27 -7.74 6.49
C GLU A 129 10.14 -7.79 7.50
N SER A 130 9.83 -8.99 8.01
CA SER A 130 9.07 -9.13 9.25
C SER A 130 9.90 -8.51 10.38
N SER A 131 9.50 -7.31 10.79
CA SER A 131 10.23 -6.49 11.75
C SER A 131 10.28 -7.15 13.12
N GLU A 132 11.30 -7.98 13.38
CA GLU A 132 11.61 -8.43 14.73
C GLU A 132 12.41 -7.37 15.53
N GLY A 133 12.84 -6.25 14.90
CA GLY A 133 13.85 -5.34 15.47
C GLY A 133 13.56 -3.83 15.50
N THR A 134 12.53 -3.30 14.83
CA THR A 134 12.27 -1.86 14.78
C THR A 134 11.26 -1.46 15.87
N GLY A 135 11.78 -0.85 16.95
CA GLY A 135 11.07 -0.49 18.18
C GLY A 135 9.95 0.56 18.08
N GLY A 136 8.94 0.30 17.26
CA GLY A 136 7.60 0.84 17.47
C GLY A 136 6.89 0.03 18.56
N ALA A 137 6.02 0.67 19.34
CA ALA A 137 5.29 0.06 20.47
C ALA A 137 4.24 -1.01 20.07
N ILE A 138 4.35 -1.56 18.87
CA ILE A 138 3.37 -2.43 18.23
C ILE A 138 4.13 -3.59 17.57
N GLY A 139 3.87 -4.82 18.00
CA GLY A 139 4.54 -6.01 17.47
C GLY A 139 4.13 -6.34 16.03
N ALA A 140 5.01 -7.00 15.29
CA ALA A 140 4.70 -7.53 13.97
C ALA A 140 3.48 -8.47 14.05
N PRO A 141 2.56 -8.45 13.06
CA PRO A 141 1.48 -9.42 13.02
C PRO A 141 2.06 -10.84 12.92
N PRO A 142 1.42 -11.84 13.55
CA PRO A 142 1.84 -13.23 13.43
C PRO A 142 1.88 -13.66 11.96
N ALA A 143 2.89 -14.44 11.59
CA ALA A 143 3.15 -14.84 10.21
C ALA A 143 1.94 -15.55 9.57
N GLU A 144 1.15 -16.25 10.37
CA GLU A 144 -0.07 -16.95 9.94
C GLU A 144 -1.16 -15.99 9.45
N LEU A 145 -1.17 -14.73 9.90
CA LEU A 145 -2.08 -13.71 9.37
C LEU A 145 -1.56 -13.05 8.08
N LEU A 146 -0.26 -13.17 7.81
CA LEU A 146 0.39 -12.67 6.61
C LEU A 146 0.44 -13.71 5.49
N GLU A 147 0.20 -14.99 5.80
CA GLU A 147 0.17 -16.07 4.82
C GLU A 147 -0.92 -15.80 3.77
N GLY A 148 -0.52 -15.76 2.49
CA GLY A 148 -1.40 -15.40 1.38
C GLY A 148 -1.77 -13.91 1.30
N SER A 149 -1.16 -13.05 2.11
CA SER A 149 -1.30 -11.60 2.01
C SER A 149 -0.19 -11.02 1.11
N PHE A 150 -0.56 -10.05 0.28
CA PHE A 150 0.33 -9.38 -0.65
C PHE A 150 0.45 -7.89 -0.32
N PHE A 151 1.64 -7.35 -0.53
CA PHE A 151 1.90 -5.91 -0.60
C PHE A 151 1.96 -5.51 -2.06
N ARG A 152 1.06 -4.60 -2.45
CA ARG A 152 0.95 -4.14 -3.82
C ARG A 152 1.72 -2.84 -4.00
N VAL A 153 2.53 -2.75 -5.04
CA VAL A 153 3.17 -1.49 -5.46
C VAL A 153 2.58 -1.10 -6.80
N ARG A 154 2.02 0.11 -6.88
CA ARG A 154 1.37 0.64 -8.08
C ARG A 154 1.99 1.96 -8.49
N VAL A 155 2.58 2.03 -9.68
CA VAL A 155 3.30 3.22 -10.16
C VAL A 155 2.73 3.69 -11.49
N ALA A 156 2.16 4.88 -11.51
CA ALA A 156 1.75 5.59 -12.72
C ALA A 156 2.78 6.69 -13.03
N LEU A 157 3.52 6.50 -14.13
CA LEU A 157 4.53 7.43 -14.63
C LEU A 157 4.01 8.13 -15.89
N PRO A 158 4.40 9.39 -16.12
CA PRO A 158 4.07 10.06 -17.37
C PRO A 158 4.99 9.61 -18.50
N GLY A 159 4.50 9.77 -19.73
CA GLY A 159 5.16 9.28 -20.94
C GLY A 159 4.80 7.84 -21.30
N GLU A 160 5.39 7.36 -22.40
CA GLU A 160 5.22 5.98 -22.87
C GLU A 160 6.18 5.06 -22.11
N VAL A 161 5.67 3.97 -21.52
CA VAL A 161 6.50 2.96 -20.87
C VAL A 161 7.35 2.24 -21.92
N VAL A 162 8.67 2.35 -21.81
CA VAL A 162 9.62 1.73 -22.75
C VAL A 162 10.28 0.47 -22.18
N GLU A 163 10.35 0.35 -20.85
CA GLU A 163 10.91 -0.82 -20.17
C GLU A 163 10.27 -0.93 -18.77
N HIS A 164 9.92 -2.14 -18.34
CA HIS A 164 9.48 -2.41 -16.97
C HIS A 164 9.62 -3.90 -16.62
N ASN A 165 9.62 -4.21 -15.31
CA ASN A 165 9.52 -5.57 -14.79
C ASN A 165 8.26 -5.82 -13.93
N ALA A 166 7.24 -4.97 -14.07
CA ALA A 166 5.94 -5.12 -13.43
C ALA A 166 5.25 -6.44 -13.75
N ASP A 167 4.49 -6.97 -12.79
CA ASP A 167 3.71 -8.21 -12.93
C ASP A 167 2.50 -8.00 -13.85
N SER A 168 1.89 -6.81 -13.77
CA SER A 168 0.76 -6.41 -14.61
C SER A 168 0.79 -4.90 -14.91
N VAL A 169 -0.06 -4.50 -15.86
CA VAL A 169 -0.32 -3.08 -16.19
C VAL A 169 -1.82 -2.85 -16.11
N GLU A 170 -2.25 -1.93 -15.25
CA GLU A 170 -3.65 -1.66 -14.95
C GLU A 170 -3.96 -0.16 -15.04
N ASP A 171 -4.87 0.22 -15.93
CA ASP A 171 -5.22 1.63 -16.19
C ASP A 171 -4.00 2.54 -16.44
N GLY A 172 -2.97 2.01 -17.11
CA GLY A 172 -1.73 2.73 -17.39
C GLY A 172 -0.75 2.80 -16.21
N ALA A 173 -1.07 2.17 -15.07
CA ALA A 173 -0.15 2.02 -13.95
C ALA A 173 0.54 0.65 -13.98
N LEU A 174 1.82 0.63 -13.64
CA LEU A 174 2.63 -0.56 -13.46
C LEU A 174 2.39 -1.14 -12.07
N VAL A 175 2.11 -2.44 -11.99
CA VAL A 175 1.73 -3.09 -10.74
C VAL A 175 2.68 -4.24 -10.43
N TRP A 176 3.16 -4.27 -9.19
CA TRP A 176 3.90 -5.39 -8.61
C TRP A 176 3.15 -5.93 -7.41
N GLU A 177 3.06 -7.26 -7.33
CA GLU A 177 2.50 -7.96 -6.17
C GLU A 177 3.65 -8.64 -5.43
N LEU A 178 3.85 -8.23 -4.18
CA LEU A 178 4.93 -8.71 -3.33
C LEU A 178 4.35 -9.60 -2.25
N GLU A 179 4.77 -10.85 -2.21
CA GLU A 179 4.41 -11.74 -1.11
C GLU A 179 5.00 -11.20 0.19
N LEU A 180 4.16 -11.01 1.22
CA LEU A 180 4.61 -10.46 2.49
C LEU A 180 5.55 -11.42 3.26
N THR A 181 5.56 -12.69 2.85
CA THR A 181 6.40 -13.74 3.41
C THR A 181 7.69 -13.95 2.63
N ALA A 182 7.92 -13.22 1.53
CA ALA A 182 9.13 -13.35 0.74
C ALA A 182 10.35 -12.82 1.52
N THR A 183 11.38 -13.66 1.63
CA THR A 183 12.63 -13.32 2.33
C THR A 183 13.69 -12.72 1.40
N GLU A 184 13.52 -12.86 0.09
CA GLU A 184 14.47 -12.36 -0.89
C GLU A 184 14.06 -10.95 -1.34
N PRO A 185 14.99 -9.97 -1.38
CA PRO A 185 14.71 -8.67 -1.96
C PRO A 185 14.30 -8.78 -3.43
N ARG A 186 13.32 -7.97 -3.85
CA ARG A 186 12.87 -7.88 -5.24
C ARG A 186 13.15 -6.49 -5.79
N GLU A 187 13.83 -6.44 -6.93
CA GLU A 187 13.97 -5.20 -7.70
C GLU A 187 12.69 -4.92 -8.49
N LEU A 188 12.18 -3.70 -8.37
CA LEU A 188 11.06 -3.15 -9.14
C LEU A 188 11.62 -2.01 -9.99
N SER A 189 11.40 -2.06 -11.30
CA SER A 189 11.96 -1.05 -12.20
C SER A 189 11.04 -0.74 -13.36
N ALA A 190 11.07 0.53 -13.76
CA ALA A 190 10.37 1.02 -14.93
C ALA A 190 11.08 2.23 -15.55
N ARG A 191 10.91 2.39 -16.85
CA ARG A 191 11.38 3.56 -17.60
C ARG A 191 10.33 4.01 -18.60
N THR A 192 10.15 5.33 -18.70
CA THR A 192 9.33 5.96 -19.73
C THR A 192 10.15 6.85 -20.66
N ALA A 193 9.68 7.03 -21.89
CA ALA A 193 10.17 8.07 -22.80
C ALA A 193 9.48 9.42 -22.53
N ALA A 194 10.05 10.53 -23.01
CA ALA A 194 9.33 11.80 -23.01
C ALA A 194 8.03 11.69 -23.81
N GLY A 195 6.93 12.15 -23.23
CA GLY A 195 5.64 12.18 -23.90
C GLY A 195 4.55 12.63 -22.95
N ALA A 196 3.47 13.18 -23.51
CA ALA A 196 2.32 13.59 -22.71
C ALA A 196 1.72 12.37 -21.97
N PRO A 197 1.50 12.43 -20.66
CA PRO A 197 0.94 11.37 -19.85
C PRO A 197 -0.48 11.11 -20.32
N GLN A 198 -0.86 9.85 -20.22
CA GLN A 198 -2.26 9.58 -19.93
C GLN A 198 -2.52 10.09 -18.51
N PRO A 199 -3.45 11.05 -18.31
CA PRO A 199 -3.78 11.49 -16.97
C PRO A 199 -4.25 10.27 -16.16
N PRO A 200 -3.79 10.10 -14.91
CA PRO A 200 -4.40 9.13 -14.01
C PRO A 200 -5.89 9.46 -13.96
N LYS A 201 -6.76 8.47 -14.22
CA LYS A 201 -8.20 8.72 -14.16
C LYS A 201 -8.54 9.24 -12.74
N PRO A 202 -9.20 10.41 -12.62
CA PRO A 202 -9.63 10.92 -11.32
C PRO A 202 -10.50 9.88 -10.60
N GLY A 203 -10.21 9.62 -9.32
CA GLY A 203 -10.96 8.66 -8.49
C GLY A 203 -10.31 7.30 -8.29
N HIS A 204 -9.06 7.10 -8.70
CA HIS A 204 -8.34 5.84 -8.47
C HIS A 204 -7.64 5.88 -7.10
N GLY A 205 -8.44 5.61 -6.06
CA GLY A 205 -7.95 4.66 -5.07
C GLY A 205 -7.56 3.34 -5.77
N PRO A 206 -6.95 2.37 -5.07
CA PRO A 206 -6.58 1.09 -5.65
C PRO A 206 -7.70 0.58 -6.55
N GLY A 207 -7.41 0.37 -7.83
CA GLY A 207 -8.41 -0.14 -8.77
C GLY A 207 -8.99 -1.44 -8.19
N PRO A 208 -10.29 -1.75 -8.44
CA PRO A 208 -10.84 -3.03 -8.03
C PRO A 208 -9.92 -4.13 -8.56
N LEU A 209 -9.25 -4.84 -7.65
CA LEU A 209 -8.62 -6.10 -8.01
C LEU A 209 -9.77 -6.98 -8.49
N GLU A 210 -9.78 -7.34 -9.77
CA GLU A 210 -10.78 -8.24 -10.32
C GLU A 210 -10.70 -9.58 -9.58
N ALA A 211 -11.42 -9.69 -8.47
CA ALA A 211 -11.81 -10.96 -7.91
C ALA A 211 -12.71 -11.61 -8.96
N ALA A 212 -12.27 -12.74 -9.51
CA ALA A 212 -13.04 -13.53 -10.47
C ALA A 212 -14.50 -13.70 -9.99
N ALA A 213 -15.42 -12.97 -10.61
CA ALA A 213 -16.77 -12.75 -10.10
C ALA A 213 -17.61 -14.04 -10.14
N GLY A 214 -18.03 -14.51 -8.97
CA GLY A 214 -19.09 -15.51 -8.80
C GLY A 214 -20.30 -14.90 -8.06
N PRO A 215 -21.53 -15.38 -8.31
CA PRO A 215 -22.75 -14.72 -7.87
C PRO A 215 -22.94 -14.80 -6.35
N THR A 216 -23.30 -13.67 -5.74
CA THR A 216 -23.60 -13.53 -4.32
C THR A 216 -25.10 -13.67 -4.08
N ASP A 217 -25.48 -14.60 -3.20
CA ASP A 217 -26.76 -14.60 -2.50
C ASP A 217 -26.48 -14.86 -1.02
N GLY A 218 -27.01 -13.96 -0.17
CA GLY A 218 -26.65 -13.85 1.23
C GLY A 218 -27.27 -14.90 2.14
N ALA A 219 -26.56 -15.19 3.23
CA ALA A 219 -27.14 -15.75 4.45
C ALA A 219 -26.26 -15.42 5.66
N THR A 220 -26.88 -14.76 6.64
CA THR A 220 -26.34 -14.41 7.95
C THR A 220 -26.29 -15.61 8.89
N ALA A 221 -25.20 -15.77 9.64
CA ALA A 221 -25.18 -16.55 10.87
C ALA A 221 -24.13 -15.98 11.85
N ALA A 222 -24.62 -15.35 12.92
CA ALA A 222 -23.83 -14.85 14.03
C ALA A 222 -23.39 -16.00 14.95
N GLY A 223 -22.11 -16.03 15.30
CA GLY A 223 -21.54 -16.89 16.34
C GLY A 223 -20.59 -16.07 17.20
N ALA A 224 -20.94 -15.88 18.47
CA ALA A 224 -20.17 -15.11 19.44
C ALA A 224 -18.87 -15.84 19.83
N VAL A 225 -17.74 -15.14 19.78
CA VAL A 225 -16.48 -15.55 20.43
C VAL A 225 -15.99 -14.41 21.33
N SER A 226 -15.51 -14.84 22.49
CA SER A 226 -15.28 -14.09 23.72
C SER A 226 -14.02 -13.22 23.73
N THR A 227 -14.14 -12.08 24.40
CA THR A 227 -13.14 -11.23 25.07
C THR A 227 -11.75 -11.81 25.29
N GLY A 228 -10.72 -11.07 24.86
CA GLY A 228 -9.52 -10.92 25.70
C GLY A 228 -8.14 -10.88 25.06
N VAL A 229 -7.92 -10.25 23.91
CA VAL A 229 -6.58 -9.73 23.54
C VAL A 229 -6.79 -8.46 22.69
N ARG A 230 -6.38 -7.29 23.19
CA ARG A 230 -6.31 -6.05 22.39
C ARG A 230 -4.91 -5.97 21.80
N THR A 231 -4.72 -6.59 20.64
CA THR A 231 -3.49 -6.43 19.86
C THR A 231 -3.71 -5.26 18.92
N VAL A 232 -3.11 -4.12 19.24
CA VAL A 232 -2.98 -3.01 18.29
C VAL A 232 -1.93 -3.44 17.26
N ILE A 233 -2.25 -3.37 15.97
CA ILE A 233 -1.42 -3.83 14.84
C ILE A 233 -1.03 -2.59 14.04
N ALA A 234 0.23 -2.38 13.66
CA ALA A 234 0.60 -1.25 12.81
C ALA A 234 1.88 -1.49 12.01
N VAL A 235 1.95 -0.73 10.92
CA VAL A 235 2.68 -1.03 9.69
C VAL A 235 3.86 -0.08 9.59
N ALA A 236 5.07 -0.63 9.47
CA ALA A 236 6.32 0.14 9.47
C ALA A 236 6.37 1.25 8.39
N ALA A 237 5.71 1.06 7.25
CA ALA A 237 5.61 2.06 6.18
C ALA A 237 4.88 3.35 6.63
N LEU A 238 3.82 3.21 7.42
CA LEU A 238 3.08 4.35 7.97
C LEU A 238 3.95 5.16 8.92
N VAL A 239 4.74 4.50 9.77
CA VAL A 239 5.61 5.17 10.74
C VAL A 239 6.67 6.02 10.05
N ALA A 240 7.27 5.51 8.96
CA ALA A 240 8.25 6.26 8.16
C ALA A 240 7.61 7.50 7.51
N VAL A 241 6.41 7.34 6.92
CA VAL A 241 5.62 8.44 6.32
C VAL A 241 5.27 9.52 7.37
N LEU A 242 4.80 9.11 8.55
CA LEU A 242 4.45 10.01 9.65
C LEU A 242 5.67 10.76 10.21
N ALA A 243 6.81 10.07 10.38
CA ALA A 243 8.05 10.67 10.85
C ALA A 243 8.55 11.75 9.89
N LEU A 244 8.46 11.50 8.59
CA LEU A 244 8.83 12.43 7.53
C LEU A 244 7.92 13.67 7.50
N ALA A 245 6.61 13.47 7.48
CA ALA A 245 5.69 14.59 7.37
C ALA A 245 5.72 15.50 8.63
N ARG A 246 6.03 14.94 9.83
CA ARG A 246 6.35 15.75 11.03
C ARG A 246 7.63 16.57 10.86
N ARG A 247 8.65 16.04 10.18
CA ARG A 247 9.92 16.75 9.93
C ARG A 247 9.74 17.91 8.94
N LEU A 248 8.90 17.72 7.92
CA LEU A 248 8.57 18.76 6.94
C LEU A 248 7.73 19.88 7.56
N GLY A 249 6.72 19.56 8.38
CA GLY A 249 5.89 20.56 9.06
C GLY A 249 6.65 21.49 10.00
N ARG A 250 7.68 21.00 10.71
CA ARG A 250 8.51 21.85 11.60
C ARG A 250 9.38 22.86 10.85
N ARG A 251 9.75 22.61 9.60
CA ARG A 251 10.58 23.54 8.81
C ARG A 251 9.78 24.69 8.19
N ALA A 252 8.47 24.55 8.04
CA ALA A 252 7.62 25.60 7.46
C ALA A 252 7.21 26.70 8.47
N GLN A 253 7.50 26.52 9.77
CA GLN A 253 7.08 27.44 10.84
C GLN A 253 8.24 28.24 11.47
N GLY A 254 9.46 28.15 10.92
CA GLY A 254 10.64 28.92 11.37
C GLY A 254 11.33 29.59 10.20
#